data_AF-A0A284RV78-F1
#
_entry.id   AF-A0A284RV78-F1
#
_cell.length_a   1.000
_cell.length_b   1.000
_cell.length_c   1.000
_cell.angle_alpha   90.00
_cell.angle_beta   90.00
_cell.angle_gamma   90.00
#
_symmetry.space_group_name_H-M   'P 1'
#
loop_
_entity.id
_entity.type
_entity.pdbx_description
1 polymer ?
#
loop_
_entity_poly.entity_id
_entity_poly.type
_entity_poly.pdbx_seq_one_letter_code
_entity_poly.pdbx_strand_id
1 'polypeptide(L)'
;MKKELIEYPVNHLQAKQNALIRDNFRCVLSGAVDQSSCLINEEIQAQVRAQSLMILATQCCHIFPEFNNTSVSDDAQLDYATKAWAVLKDFGHPEIEHELAGDGVHSLTNILTLDAGG
;
A
#
# COMPACT_ATOMS: atom_id res chain seq x y z
N MET A 1 0.91 20.58 -8.12
CA MET A 1 -0.42 19.99 -8.48
C MET A 1 -0.96 19.29 -7.24
N LYS A 2 -2.14 19.67 -6.74
CA LYS A 2 -2.84 18.85 -5.74
C LYS A 2 -3.21 17.54 -6.42
N LYS A 3 -2.60 16.43 -6.00
CA LYS A 3 -3.04 15.10 -6.45
C LYS A 3 -4.15 14.67 -5.50
N GLU A 4 -5.34 14.51 -6.02
CA GLU A 4 -6.50 14.04 -5.26
C GLU A 4 -6.45 12.52 -5.13
N LEU A 5 -6.88 12.00 -3.98
CA LEU A 5 -6.98 10.57 -3.74
C LEU A 5 -8.10 9.99 -4.61
N ILE A 6 -7.81 8.91 -5.32
CA ILE A 6 -8.86 8.12 -5.99
C ILE A 6 -9.53 7.26 -4.93
N GLU A 7 -10.86 7.37 -4.76
CA GLU A 7 -11.58 6.65 -3.69
C GLU A 7 -11.47 5.12 -3.83
N TYR A 8 -11.52 4.61 -5.07
CA TYR A 8 -11.43 3.19 -5.41
C TYR A 8 -10.32 2.95 -6.44
N PRO A 9 -9.05 2.83 -6.02
CA PRO A 9 -7.96 2.47 -6.92
C PRO A 9 -8.15 1.05 -7.45
N VAL A 10 -8.12 0.87 -8.76
CA VAL A 10 -8.43 -0.43 -9.42
C VAL A 10 -7.19 -1.28 -9.73
N ASN A 11 -6.00 -0.77 -9.41
CA ASN A 11 -4.75 -1.50 -9.63
C ASN A 11 -3.65 -1.04 -8.68
N HIS A 12 -2.59 -1.86 -8.61
CA HIS A 12 -1.42 -1.62 -7.77
C HIS A 12 -0.75 -0.25 -7.98
N LEU A 13 -0.70 0.24 -9.22
CA LEU A 13 -0.09 1.54 -9.51
C LEU A 13 -0.91 2.69 -8.91
N GLN A 14 -2.23 2.69 -9.10
CA GLN A 14 -3.12 3.69 -8.52
C GLN A 14 -3.13 3.61 -6.99
N ALA A 15 -3.15 2.39 -6.45
CA ALA A 15 -3.03 2.11 -5.03
C ALA A 15 -1.75 2.71 -4.44
N LYS A 16 -0.60 2.51 -5.09
CA LYS A 16 0.69 3.09 -4.69
C LYS A 16 0.65 4.63 -4.72
N GLN A 17 0.07 5.22 -5.76
CA GLN A 17 -0.02 6.68 -5.87
C GLN A 17 -0.87 7.29 -4.76
N ASN A 18 -2.03 6.70 -4.47
CA ASN A 18 -2.88 7.13 -3.36
C ASN A 18 -2.16 6.99 -2.02
N ALA A 19 -1.48 5.86 -1.78
CA ALA A 19 -0.76 5.61 -0.53
C ALA A 19 0.36 6.64 -0.33
N LEU A 20 1.11 6.96 -1.39
CA LEU A 20 2.11 8.02 -1.35
C LEU A 20 1.50 9.39 -1.03
N ILE A 21 0.35 9.75 -1.61
CA ILE A 21 -0.31 11.02 -1.28
C ILE A 21 -0.75 11.05 0.18
N ARG A 22 -1.38 9.97 0.67
CA ARG A 22 -1.81 9.81 2.07
C ARG A 22 -0.63 9.96 3.04
N ASP A 23 0.51 9.35 2.70
CA ASP A 23 1.69 9.27 3.56
C ASP A 23 2.66 10.45 3.36
N ASN A 24 2.23 11.51 2.68
CA ASN A 24 3.06 12.67 2.33
C ASN A 24 4.38 12.28 1.65
N PHE A 25 4.28 11.33 0.72
CA PHE A 25 5.33 10.76 -0.10
C PHE A 25 6.47 10.13 0.71
N ARG A 26 6.14 9.48 1.83
CA ARG A 26 7.12 8.89 2.74
C ARG A 26 6.80 7.44 3.04
N CYS A 27 7.86 6.70 3.39
CA CYS A 27 7.73 5.43 4.06
C CYS A 27 7.06 5.64 5.43
N VAL A 28 6.02 4.88 5.74
CA VAL A 28 5.27 5.00 7.01
C VAL A 28 6.08 4.56 8.23
N LEU A 29 7.14 3.76 8.02
CA LEU A 29 8.01 3.29 9.11
C LEU A 29 9.24 4.19 9.30
N SER A 30 10.02 4.43 8.26
CA SER A 30 11.28 5.17 8.37
C SER A 30 11.11 6.70 8.23
N GLY A 31 9.98 7.17 7.70
CA GLY A 31 9.75 8.58 7.38
C GLY A 31 10.56 9.10 6.19
N ALA A 32 11.39 8.24 5.58
CA ALA A 32 12.19 8.58 4.42
C ALA A 32 11.30 8.89 3.21
N VAL A 33 11.76 9.83 2.38
CA VAL A 33 11.03 10.34 1.23
C VAL A 33 11.16 9.36 0.06
N ASP A 34 10.04 9.13 -0.63
CA ASP A 34 10.01 8.31 -1.83
C ASP A 34 10.87 8.94 -2.95
N GLN A 35 11.80 8.15 -3.47
CA GLN A 35 12.77 8.56 -4.48
C GLN A 35 12.10 9.04 -5.76
N SER A 36 11.13 8.30 -6.28
CA SER A 36 10.44 8.69 -7.52
C SER A 36 9.69 10.00 -7.36
N SER A 37 9.03 10.18 -6.21
CA SER A 37 8.33 11.41 -5.86
C SER A 37 9.27 12.61 -5.72
N CYS A 38 10.44 12.42 -5.10
CA CYS A 38 11.47 13.46 -5.00
C CYS A 38 12.05 13.87 -6.37
N LEU A 39 12.15 12.95 -7.33
CA LEU A 39 12.70 13.25 -8.66
C LEU A 39 11.75 14.09 -9.52
N ILE A 40 10.44 13.90 -9.36
CA ILE A 40 9.42 14.53 -10.23
C ILE A 40 8.74 15.74 -9.59
N ASN A 41 8.92 15.98 -8.28
CA ASN A 41 8.27 17.06 -7.56
C ASN A 41 9.31 18.00 -6.93
N GLU A 42 9.43 19.21 -7.49
CA GLU A 42 10.37 20.24 -7.05
C GLU A 42 10.14 20.67 -5.60
N GLU A 43 8.91 20.65 -5.11
CA GLU A 43 8.59 21.01 -3.72
C GLU A 43 9.15 19.97 -2.75
N ILE A 44 8.96 18.68 -3.05
CA ILE A 44 9.53 17.58 -2.26
C ILE A 44 11.05 17.64 -2.31
N GLN A 45 11.62 17.89 -3.49
CA GLN A 45 13.06 18.05 -3.66
C GLN A 45 13.63 19.20 -2.81
N ALA A 46 12.93 20.34 -2.77
CA ALA A 46 13.31 21.48 -1.94
C ALA A 46 13.25 21.15 -0.45
N GLN A 47 12.21 20.45 0.01
CA GLN A 47 12.09 20.00 1.40
C GLN A 47 13.21 19.04 1.79
N VAL A 48 13.53 18.07 0.93
CA VAL A 48 14.63 17.13 1.15
C VAL A 48 15.96 17.87 1.30
N ARG A 49 16.25 18.84 0.43
CA ARG A 49 17.49 19.64 0.53
C ARG A 49 17.53 20.49 1.79
N ALA A 50 16.43 21.18 2.11
CA ALA A 50 16.37 22.08 3.27
C ALA A 50 16.52 21.36 4.60
N GLN A 51 15.98 20.14 4.71
CA GLN A 51 15.93 19.36 5.95
C GLN A 51 16.92 18.18 5.96
N SER A 52 17.71 17.99 4.90
CA SER A 52 18.61 16.85 4.72
C SER A 52 17.92 15.50 4.96
N LEU A 53 16.73 15.33 4.38
CA LEU A 53 15.91 14.12 4.56
C LEU A 53 16.50 12.92 3.81
N MET A 54 16.34 11.74 4.39
CA MET A 54 16.68 10.48 3.72
C MET A 54 15.73 10.25 2.54
N ILE A 55 16.28 9.76 1.43
CA ILE A 55 15.54 9.34 0.24
C ILE A 55 15.74 7.84 0.05
N LEU A 56 14.67 7.10 -0.26
CA LEU A 56 14.72 5.68 -0.60
C LEU A 56 13.64 5.29 -1.60
N ALA A 57 13.80 4.13 -2.24
CA ALA A 57 12.76 3.57 -3.09
C ALA A 57 11.65 2.98 -2.21
N THR A 58 10.41 3.42 -2.40
CA THR A 58 9.26 2.84 -1.68
C THR A 58 8.49 1.83 -2.53
N GLN A 59 7.74 0.97 -1.86
CA GLN A 59 6.81 0.02 -2.43
C GLN A 59 5.44 0.08 -1.73
N CYS A 60 4.40 -0.33 -2.46
CA CYS A 60 3.04 -0.45 -1.95
C CYS A 60 2.85 -1.89 -1.45
N CYS A 61 2.72 -2.04 -0.14
CA CYS A 61 2.59 -3.32 0.54
C CYS A 61 1.18 -3.48 1.10
N HIS A 62 0.52 -4.57 0.75
CA HIS A 62 -0.78 -4.92 1.30
C HIS A 62 -0.61 -5.59 2.67
N ILE A 63 -1.44 -5.21 3.64
CA ILE A 63 -1.51 -5.89 4.96
C ILE A 63 -2.11 -7.28 4.76
N PHE A 64 -3.23 -7.33 4.06
CA PHE A 64 -3.86 -8.56 3.57
C PHE A 64 -3.65 -8.64 2.06
N PRO A 65 -2.90 -9.66 1.57
CA PRO A 65 -2.60 -9.77 0.15
C PRO A 65 -3.85 -9.90 -0.72
N GLU A 66 -3.67 -9.67 -2.02
CA GLU A 66 -4.69 -9.93 -3.03
C GLU A 66 -4.93 -11.43 -3.16
N PHE A 67 -5.90 -11.94 -2.41
CA PHE A 67 -6.31 -13.34 -2.45
C PHE A 67 -7.37 -13.63 -3.52
N ASN A 68 -7.73 -12.63 -4.34
CA ASN A 68 -8.87 -12.71 -5.25
C ASN A 68 -8.51 -13.39 -6.59
N ASN A 69 -8.80 -14.69 -6.65
CA ASN A 69 -9.46 -15.44 -7.74
C ASN A 69 -9.02 -15.30 -9.22
N THR A 70 -7.95 -14.61 -9.58
CA THR A 70 -7.54 -14.52 -11.00
C THR A 70 -6.48 -15.52 -11.44
N SER A 71 -5.83 -16.24 -10.51
CA SER A 71 -5.08 -17.48 -10.78
C SER A 71 -4.29 -17.87 -9.53
N VAL A 72 -4.98 -18.28 -8.46
CA VAL A 72 -4.28 -19.08 -7.44
C VAL A 72 -4.11 -20.47 -8.06
N SER A 73 -3.06 -20.63 -8.87
CA SER A 73 -2.59 -21.93 -9.35
C SER A 73 -1.87 -22.71 -8.25
N ASP A 74 -1.77 -22.14 -7.04
CA ASP A 74 -1.03 -22.66 -5.90
C ASP A 74 -1.95 -22.86 -4.69
N ASP A 75 -2.39 -24.12 -4.49
CA ASP A 75 -3.25 -24.54 -3.38
C ASP A 75 -2.75 -24.07 -2.00
N ALA A 76 -1.43 -23.87 -1.85
CA ALA A 76 -0.84 -23.39 -0.61
C ALA A 76 -1.23 -21.94 -0.28
N GLN A 77 -1.36 -21.07 -1.28
CA GLN A 77 -1.75 -19.68 -1.08
C GLN A 77 -3.23 -19.57 -0.69
N LEU A 78 -4.08 -20.41 -1.27
CA LEU A 78 -5.51 -20.47 -0.94
C LEU A 78 -5.73 -21.01 0.49
N ASP A 79 -5.00 -22.06 0.88
CA ASP A 79 -5.05 -22.60 2.25
C ASP A 79 -4.58 -21.56 3.27
N TYR A 80 -3.49 -20.84 2.98
CA TYR A 80 -3.02 -19.75 3.83
C TYR A 80 -4.05 -18.63 3.97
N ALA A 81 -4.65 -18.18 2.86
CA ALA A 81 -5.69 -17.16 2.87
C ALA A 81 -6.89 -17.57 3.72
N THR A 82 -7.38 -18.81 3.51
CA THR A 82 -8.51 -19.37 4.24
C THR A 82 -8.24 -19.38 5.75
N LYS A 83 -7.04 -19.78 6.16
CA LYS A 83 -6.63 -19.77 7.57
C LYS A 83 -6.52 -18.35 8.13
N ALA A 84 -5.96 -17.40 7.37
CA ALA A 84 -5.89 -16.01 7.78
C ALA A 84 -7.28 -15.41 8.01
N TRP A 85 -8.24 -15.68 7.12
CA TRP A 85 -9.63 -15.23 7.29
C TRP A 85 -10.32 -15.89 8.47
N ALA A 86 -10.09 -17.18 8.71
CA ALA A 86 -10.62 -17.87 9.89
C ALA A 86 -10.11 -17.22 11.19
N VAL A 87 -8.82 -16.89 11.25
CA VAL A 87 -8.25 -16.19 12.40
C VAL A 87 -8.93 -14.83 12.61
N LEU A 88 -9.09 -14.01 11.56
CA LEU A 88 -9.76 -12.71 11.69
C LEU A 88 -11.20 -12.83 12.18
N LYS A 89 -11.95 -13.84 11.71
CA LYS A 89 -13.31 -14.15 12.19
C LYS A 89 -13.32 -14.49 13.68
N ASP A 90 -12.37 -15.32 14.13
CA ASP A 90 -12.24 -15.69 15.54
C ASP A 90 -11.87 -14.49 16.43
N PHE A 91 -11.16 -13.50 15.90
CA PHE A 91 -10.88 -12.22 16.55
C PHE A 91 -12.05 -11.23 16.50
N GLY A 92 -13.19 -11.60 15.92
CA GLY A 92 -14.39 -10.76 15.86
C GLY A 92 -14.44 -9.79 14.68
N HIS A 93 -13.66 -10.05 13.62
CA HIS A 93 -13.60 -9.24 12.39
C HIS A 93 -14.03 -10.01 11.13
N PRO A 94 -15.25 -10.60 11.10
CA PRO A 94 -15.73 -11.33 9.93
C PRO A 94 -15.96 -10.45 8.68
N GLU A 95 -16.13 -9.14 8.86
CA GLU A 95 -16.40 -8.16 7.80
C GLU A 95 -15.20 -7.92 6.87
N ILE A 96 -13.97 -8.02 7.37
CA ILE A 96 -12.75 -7.64 6.63
C ILE A 96 -12.61 -8.46 5.34
N GLU A 97 -12.97 -9.74 5.35
CA GLU A 97 -12.94 -10.58 4.15
C GLU A 97 -13.86 -10.03 3.05
N HIS A 98 -15.04 -9.53 3.43
CA HIS A 98 -15.98 -8.94 2.49
C HIS A 98 -15.54 -7.54 2.04
N GLU A 99 -15.02 -6.72 2.96
CA GLU A 99 -14.52 -5.37 2.66
C GLU A 99 -13.34 -5.37 1.69
N LEU A 100 -12.49 -6.39 1.76
CA LEU A 100 -11.29 -6.52 0.91
C LEU A 100 -11.51 -7.39 -0.33
N ALA A 101 -12.75 -7.83 -0.59
CA ALA A 101 -13.09 -8.54 -1.81
C ALA A 101 -13.05 -7.62 -3.05
N GLY A 102 -12.71 -8.20 -4.21
CA GLY A 102 -12.54 -7.46 -5.46
C GLY A 102 -11.51 -6.32 -5.34
N ASP A 103 -11.90 -5.13 -5.81
CA ASP A 103 -11.09 -3.91 -5.74
C ASP A 103 -10.86 -3.40 -4.31
N GLY A 104 -11.63 -3.90 -3.33
CA GLY A 104 -11.48 -3.55 -1.92
C GLY A 104 -10.09 -3.88 -1.37
N VAL A 105 -9.39 -4.85 -1.97
CA VAL A 105 -7.99 -5.17 -1.65
C VAL A 105 -7.07 -3.95 -1.78
N HIS A 106 -7.35 -3.04 -2.71
CA HIS A 106 -6.59 -1.83 -2.95
C HIS A 106 -7.03 -0.65 -2.07
N SER A 107 -7.91 -0.87 -1.08
CA SER A 107 -8.26 0.14 -0.09
C SER A 107 -7.01 0.69 0.58
N LEU A 108 -6.97 2.01 0.77
CA LEU A 108 -5.90 2.66 1.53
C LEU A 108 -5.79 2.12 2.96
N THR A 109 -6.87 1.60 3.55
CA THR A 109 -6.80 0.98 4.89
C THR A 109 -6.01 -0.32 4.89
N ASN A 110 -5.85 -0.97 3.73
CA ASN A 110 -5.11 -2.22 3.56
C ASN A 110 -3.69 -2.00 2.98
N ILE A 111 -3.25 -0.76 2.77
CA ILE A 111 -1.97 -0.45 2.11
C ILE A 111 -1.02 0.31 3.04
N LEU A 112 0.24 -0.14 3.05
CA LEU A 112 1.38 0.52 3.65
C LEU A 112 2.38 0.95 2.57
N THR A 113 2.87 2.19 2.67
CA THR A 113 4.04 2.64 1.90
C THR A 113 5.30 2.26 2.67
N LEU A 114 6.00 1.23 2.23
CA LEU A 114 7.20 0.72 2.90
C LEU A 114 8.44 0.95 2.06
N ASP A 115 9.61 0.86 2.69
CA ASP A 115 10.88 0.76 1.98
C ASP A 115 10.89 -0.51 1.12
N ALA A 116 11.44 -0.41 -0.09
CA ALA A 116 11.64 -1.54 -0.99
C ALA A 116 12.72 -2.51 -0.48
N GLY A 117 13.60 -2.06 0.42
CA GLY A 117 14.77 -2.82 0.84
C GLY A 117 15.83 -2.84 -0.26
N GLY A 118 17.03 -2.38 0.07
CA GLY A 118 18.22 -2.47 -0.79
C GLY A 118 19.07 -3.69 -0.45
#